data_AF-A0ABD1XXG7-F1
#
_entry.id   AF-A0ABD1XXG7-F1
#
_cell.length_a   1.000
_cell.length_b   1.000
_cell.length_c   1.000
_cell.angle_alpha   90.00
_cell.angle_beta   90.00
_cell.angle_gamma   90.00
#
_symmetry.space_group_name_H-M   'P 1'
#
loop_
_entity.id
_entity.type
_entity.pdbx_description
1 polymer ?
#
loop_
_entity_poly.entity_id
_entity_poly.type
_entity_poly.pdbx_seq_one_letter_code
_entity_poly.pdbx_strand_id
1 'polypeptide(L)'
;MAYALSIIVTRSPICCADLSTSSGYHRHAENSSVRRGQTPCFVLTNTKQKLGWKFQTGKPLSSGDVYCSVNGGQTDRAGSRSLASESFPRSCYGSTSERRDFRVSAVAIKEPILSPRPNLDDMKAGTSPFLSIAVLGATGDLATSKIFPALFALYYSGHLPENVAIFGYSRSSLTDEDLRTLISARLTCRVDHAEECGNKTDQFLQRVFCQSGIYSTCEDMQTMDNRMLELEGGGPANRVFYLSVPSECLLEVATCLSKSVKSKTGWTRLIVEKPFGNDAESSAKITNGLYKAGFTEDQIFRIDHLLGKDLIENLTVLRFSNLVFEPLWCRTYIKHVQFVYSEDWGVCPGKGRYFDEQGVIRDLVQSHMLQIIALFAMEPPVSLDGEDIRNEKVKLLRCMRKPTFQDVVLGQYKASVSKDGKSKVPGYLDEPDVRYNSLTPTFMATIMYIDNARWDGVPFLVKAGKGLIKHTVEIRIQFRQVPGNLYRERFGFNLDAAANELVLRVQPDEAIYLKINNKLPGLGLQLDSSELNLLYRDKYEGEIPDSYERLILDVINGDNHLFLRGDELAETWEILTPLLEEIEDQKVAPELYTYGGRGPIGAYYLGAQHGVKWSDD
;
A
#
# COMPACT_ATOMS: atom_id res chain seq x y z
N MET A 1 -28.97 -41.05 -22.21
CA MET A 1 -30.06 -41.20 -21.23
C MET A 1 -30.75 -39.86 -21.08
N ALA A 2 -32.03 -39.79 -21.43
CA ALA A 2 -32.88 -38.59 -21.41
C ALA A 2 -33.84 -38.66 -20.22
N TYR A 3 -34.13 -37.54 -19.55
CA TYR A 3 -35.35 -37.25 -18.77
C TYR A 3 -35.43 -35.71 -18.62
N ALA A 4 -36.38 -34.97 -19.23
CA ALA A 4 -37.84 -34.90 -19.09
C ALA A 4 -38.29 -33.89 -18.00
N LEU A 5 -38.86 -32.78 -18.46
CA LEU A 5 -39.63 -31.80 -17.69
C LEU A 5 -41.03 -32.34 -17.36
N SER A 6 -41.52 -32.06 -16.15
CA SER A 6 -42.94 -32.23 -15.77
C SER A 6 -43.55 -30.91 -15.32
N ILE A 7 -44.68 -30.58 -15.95
CA ILE A 7 -45.61 -29.49 -15.63
C ILE A 7 -46.69 -30.07 -14.71
N ILE A 8 -47.08 -29.33 -13.65
CA ILE A 8 -48.35 -29.57 -12.94
C ILE A 8 -49.11 -28.25 -12.81
N VAL A 9 -50.35 -28.27 -13.29
CA VAL A 9 -51.39 -27.24 -13.19
C VAL A 9 -52.51 -27.77 -12.29
N THR A 10 -52.99 -26.97 -11.33
CA THR A 10 -54.33 -27.08 -10.72
C THR A 10 -54.71 -25.70 -10.14
N ARG A 11 -55.60 -24.92 -10.80
CA ARG A 11 -57.07 -24.76 -10.63
C ARG A 11 -57.53 -23.86 -9.46
N SER A 12 -58.23 -22.78 -9.83
CA SER A 12 -58.96 -21.76 -9.03
C SER A 12 -60.27 -22.29 -8.39
N PRO A 13 -60.98 -21.49 -7.57
CA PRO A 13 -62.15 -20.71 -8.05
C PRO A 13 -62.29 -19.29 -7.42
N ILE A 14 -62.55 -18.22 -8.19
CA ILE A 14 -63.84 -17.59 -8.61
C ILE A 14 -64.61 -16.81 -7.51
N CYS A 15 -64.75 -15.48 -7.69
CA CYS A 15 -66.01 -14.68 -7.79
C CYS A 15 -65.68 -13.17 -7.64
N CYS A 16 -65.80 -12.35 -8.71
CA CYS A 16 -66.94 -11.44 -9.01
C CYS A 16 -66.99 -10.20 -8.07
N ALA A 17 -67.15 -8.95 -8.50
CA ALA A 17 -67.56 -8.34 -9.77
C ALA A 17 -67.25 -6.82 -9.76
N ASP A 18 -67.18 -6.20 -10.95
CA ASP A 18 -67.80 -4.90 -11.36
C ASP A 18 -67.52 -3.61 -10.55
N LEU A 19 -67.42 -2.38 -11.09
CA LEU A 19 -67.66 -1.78 -12.41
C LEU A 19 -67.06 -0.34 -12.36
N SER A 20 -66.42 0.07 -13.46
CA SER A 20 -66.38 1.40 -14.11
C SER A 20 -66.61 2.75 -13.38
N THR A 21 -65.83 3.75 -13.88
CA THR A 21 -66.20 5.12 -14.33
C THR A 21 -65.94 6.40 -13.50
N SER A 22 -65.32 7.36 -14.22
CA SER A 22 -65.47 8.83 -14.21
C SER A 22 -64.79 9.63 -13.08
N SER A 23 -63.72 10.37 -13.34
CA SER A 23 -63.60 11.75 -13.91
C SER A 23 -64.02 12.86 -12.94
N GLY A 24 -63.16 13.86 -12.72
CA GLY A 24 -63.58 15.21 -12.31
C GLY A 24 -62.73 15.92 -11.27
N TYR A 25 -61.99 16.92 -11.75
CA TYR A 25 -61.47 18.13 -11.09
C TYR A 25 -62.11 18.60 -9.76
N HIS A 26 -61.28 19.05 -8.78
CA HIS A 26 -61.25 20.46 -8.30
C HIS A 26 -60.13 20.76 -7.28
N ARG A 27 -59.67 22.02 -7.30
CA ARG A 27 -58.67 22.69 -6.43
C ARG A 27 -59.30 23.30 -5.15
N HIS A 28 -58.40 23.71 -4.24
CA HIS A 28 -58.53 24.64 -3.07
C HIS A 28 -59.02 24.01 -1.77
N ALA A 29 -58.65 24.47 -0.56
CA ALA A 29 -57.55 25.26 -0.01
C ALA A 29 -57.66 25.14 1.54
N GLU A 30 -56.54 25.35 2.23
CA GLU A 30 -56.39 25.92 3.59
C GLU A 30 -57.13 25.38 4.84
N ASN A 31 -56.29 25.30 5.89
CA ASN A 31 -56.50 25.68 7.30
C ASN A 31 -57.04 24.68 8.35
N SER A 32 -56.08 24.28 9.19
CA SER A 32 -56.05 24.41 10.66
C SER A 32 -57.02 23.60 11.54
N SER A 33 -56.39 22.86 12.45
CA SER A 33 -56.62 22.83 13.92
C SER A 33 -56.88 21.45 14.57
N VAL A 34 -55.81 20.97 15.21
CA VAL A 34 -55.71 20.39 16.57
C VAL A 34 -56.93 19.63 17.14
N ARG A 35 -56.78 18.31 17.40
CA ARG A 35 -56.81 17.72 18.77
C ARG A 35 -56.51 16.21 18.80
N ARG A 36 -55.49 15.89 19.62
CA ARG A 36 -55.32 14.77 20.57
C ARG A 36 -55.65 13.32 20.13
N GLY A 37 -54.62 12.45 20.19
CA GLY A 37 -54.82 11.02 20.41
C GLY A 37 -53.55 10.17 20.25
N GLN A 38 -52.86 9.92 21.37
CA GLN A 38 -52.11 8.69 21.70
C GLN A 38 -51.08 8.12 20.69
N THR A 39 -49.80 8.27 21.05
CA THR A 39 -48.71 7.36 20.64
C THR A 39 -48.93 5.94 21.15
N PRO A 40 -48.44 4.93 20.40
CA PRO A 40 -47.40 4.09 20.98
C PRO A 40 -46.17 3.94 20.09
N CYS A 41 -45.05 3.79 20.79
CA CYS A 41 -43.70 3.54 20.31
C CYS A 41 -43.61 2.33 19.38
N PHE A 42 -42.86 2.48 18.29
CA PHE A 42 -42.30 1.36 17.56
C PHE A 42 -41.09 0.81 18.33
N VAL A 43 -41.25 -0.39 18.88
CA VAL A 43 -40.15 -1.25 19.31
C VAL A 43 -39.89 -2.22 18.16
N LEU A 44 -38.80 -2.01 17.42
CA LEU A 44 -38.28 -3.03 16.50
C LEU A 44 -37.33 -3.92 17.31
N THR A 45 -37.83 -5.07 17.76
CA THR A 45 -36.99 -6.16 18.25
C THR A 45 -36.32 -6.85 17.06
N ASN A 46 -35.00 -6.92 17.15
CA ASN A 46 -34.10 -7.54 16.20
C ASN A 46 -33.88 -9.00 16.65
N THR A 47 -34.32 -10.00 15.89
CA THR A 47 -33.95 -11.41 16.10
C THR A 47 -33.16 -11.93 14.90
N LYS A 48 -31.84 -11.91 15.05
CA LYS A 48 -30.90 -12.74 14.27
C LYS A 48 -30.98 -14.18 14.77
N GLN A 49 -31.32 -15.13 13.90
CA GLN A 49 -30.96 -16.54 14.11
C GLN A 49 -29.74 -16.89 13.24
N LYS A 50 -28.66 -17.27 13.94
CA LYS A 50 -27.45 -17.90 13.39
C LYS A 50 -27.76 -19.37 13.09
N LEU A 51 -27.37 -19.85 11.91
CA LEU A 51 -27.16 -21.27 11.64
C LEU A 51 -25.69 -21.47 11.30
N GLY A 52 -24.96 -22.09 12.24
CA GLY A 52 -23.60 -22.57 12.04
C GLY A 52 -23.62 -24.00 11.53
N TRP A 53 -22.72 -24.31 10.60
CA TRP A 53 -22.46 -25.69 10.17
C TRP A 53 -21.14 -26.15 10.77
N LYS A 54 -21.22 -27.20 11.58
CA LYS A 54 -20.07 -27.99 12.05
C LYS A 54 -19.79 -29.08 11.01
N PHE A 55 -18.54 -29.15 10.51
CA PHE A 55 -18.04 -30.34 9.83
C PHE A 55 -17.46 -31.30 10.89
N GLN A 56 -18.00 -32.51 10.93
CA GLN A 56 -17.42 -33.63 11.66
C GLN A 56 -16.61 -34.50 10.69
N THR A 57 -15.37 -34.76 11.08
CA THR A 57 -14.42 -35.67 10.44
C THR A 57 -14.81 -37.13 10.67
N GLY A 58 -14.93 -37.91 9.60
CA GLY A 58 -15.01 -39.37 9.63
C GLY A 58 -13.88 -39.99 8.79
N LYS A 59 -13.15 -40.93 9.39
CA LYS A 59 -11.98 -41.65 8.85
C LYS A 59 -12.40 -42.94 8.08
N PRO A 60 -11.46 -43.69 7.45
CA PRO A 60 -11.57 -44.21 6.07
C PRO A 60 -11.95 -45.69 5.98
N LEU A 61 -12.25 -46.14 4.76
CA LEU A 61 -12.25 -47.56 4.38
C LEU A 61 -11.52 -47.77 3.04
N SER A 62 -10.98 -48.98 2.94
CA SER A 62 -9.78 -49.42 2.24
C SER A 62 -10.01 -50.12 0.90
N SER A 63 -8.88 -50.39 0.24
CA SER A 63 -8.53 -51.55 -0.60
C SER A 63 -8.88 -51.52 -2.10
N GLY A 64 -7.89 -51.90 -2.92
CA GLY A 64 -8.14 -52.47 -4.25
C GLY A 64 -7.17 -52.09 -5.39
N ASP A 65 -5.88 -52.39 -5.24
CA ASP A 65 -5.06 -53.16 -6.19
C ASP A 65 -5.12 -52.95 -7.74
N VAL A 66 -3.91 -52.70 -8.27
CA VAL A 66 -3.18 -53.56 -9.26
C VAL A 66 -3.25 -53.25 -10.78
N TYR A 67 -2.08 -52.81 -11.28
CA TYR A 67 -1.30 -53.27 -12.47
C TYR A 67 -1.59 -52.80 -13.92
N CYS A 68 -0.55 -52.12 -14.43
CA CYS A 68 0.37 -52.49 -15.52
C CYS A 68 0.15 -52.19 -17.02
N SER A 69 1.30 -51.76 -17.56
CA SER A 69 1.92 -52.08 -18.86
C SER A 69 1.48 -51.20 -20.05
N VAL A 70 2.34 -50.47 -20.79
CA VAL A 70 3.70 -50.63 -21.34
C VAL A 70 3.64 -50.82 -22.86
N ASN A 71 4.64 -50.21 -23.53
CA ASN A 71 5.07 -50.30 -24.95
C ASN A 71 4.47 -49.24 -25.89
N GLY A 72 5.24 -48.55 -26.75
CA GLY A 72 6.66 -48.65 -27.07
C GLY A 72 6.90 -48.27 -28.55
N GLY A 73 8.06 -47.67 -28.85
CA GLY A 73 8.70 -47.64 -30.18
C GLY A 73 8.27 -46.51 -31.14
N GLN A 74 9.11 -45.49 -31.41
CA GLN A 74 10.20 -45.43 -32.41
C GLN A 74 9.74 -45.22 -33.87
N THR A 75 10.10 -44.10 -34.49
CA THR A 75 11.10 -43.98 -35.58
C THR A 75 10.98 -42.66 -36.38
N ASP A 76 12.05 -41.86 -36.31
CA ASP A 76 12.87 -41.29 -37.39
C ASP A 76 12.31 -40.69 -38.71
N ARG A 77 12.84 -39.47 -38.95
CA ARG A 77 13.45 -38.92 -40.19
C ARG A 77 12.62 -38.13 -41.22
N ALA A 78 12.94 -36.84 -41.22
CA ALA A 78 13.59 -36.06 -42.30
C ALA A 78 12.79 -35.65 -43.56
N GLY A 79 12.90 -34.34 -43.86
CA GLY A 79 13.25 -33.91 -45.22
C GLY A 79 12.39 -32.81 -45.85
N SER A 80 13.02 -31.63 -46.03
CA SER A 80 12.96 -30.74 -47.23
C SER A 80 11.59 -30.17 -47.68
N ARG A 81 11.34 -28.86 -47.57
CA ARG A 81 11.79 -27.69 -48.38
C ARG A 81 10.80 -27.28 -49.48
N SER A 82 10.73 -25.95 -49.65
CA SER A 82 10.33 -25.15 -50.83
C SER A 82 8.83 -24.89 -51.01
N LEU A 83 8.39 -23.63 -50.84
CA LEU A 83 8.23 -22.57 -51.86
C LEU A 83 7.02 -22.87 -52.76
N ALA A 84 6.15 -21.96 -53.19
CA ALA A 84 5.90 -20.53 -53.02
C ALA A 84 4.62 -20.24 -53.85
N SER A 85 4.20 -18.97 -53.91
CA SER A 85 3.23 -18.35 -54.84
C SER A 85 1.75 -18.66 -54.58
N GLU A 86 0.98 -17.71 -54.06
CA GLU A 86 0.41 -16.52 -54.73
C GLU A 86 -0.64 -16.86 -55.79
N SER A 87 -1.91 -16.56 -55.49
CA SER A 87 -2.77 -15.70 -56.33
C SER A 87 -4.22 -15.66 -55.79
N PHE A 88 -4.66 -14.45 -55.46
CA PHE A 88 -6.07 -14.03 -55.45
C PHE A 88 -6.60 -14.01 -56.91
N PRO A 89 -7.93 -14.15 -57.21
CA PRO A 89 -8.90 -13.10 -56.85
C PRO A 89 -10.41 -13.45 -56.72
N ARG A 90 -11.11 -12.50 -56.07
CA ARG A 90 -12.48 -11.98 -56.33
C ARG A 90 -13.72 -12.89 -56.20
N SER A 91 -14.52 -12.53 -55.19
CA SER A 91 -15.95 -12.15 -55.25
C SER A 91 -16.96 -13.15 -55.82
N CYS A 92 -17.88 -13.63 -54.97
CA CYS A 92 -19.33 -13.39 -55.11
C CYS A 92 -20.11 -13.90 -53.88
N TYR A 93 -21.18 -13.17 -53.54
CA TYR A 93 -22.12 -13.43 -52.45
C TYR A 93 -22.83 -14.79 -52.61
N GLY A 94 -22.98 -15.51 -51.50
CA GLY A 94 -23.82 -16.72 -51.41
C GLY A 94 -23.96 -17.15 -49.95
N SER A 95 -25.11 -16.84 -49.35
CA SER A 95 -25.49 -17.21 -48.00
C SER A 95 -25.87 -18.70 -47.92
N THR A 96 -25.14 -19.48 -47.13
CA THR A 96 -25.66 -20.72 -46.51
C THR A 96 -24.93 -20.98 -45.21
N SER A 97 -25.71 -21.18 -44.14
CA SER A 97 -25.24 -21.50 -42.81
C SER A 97 -24.62 -22.90 -42.76
N GLU A 98 -23.32 -22.98 -42.45
CA GLU A 98 -22.70 -24.19 -41.94
C GLU A 98 -21.95 -23.84 -40.66
N ARG A 99 -22.37 -24.45 -39.54
CA ARG A 99 -21.59 -24.52 -38.30
C ARG A 99 -20.29 -25.25 -38.62
N ARG A 100 -19.18 -24.53 -38.67
CA ARG A 100 -17.84 -25.12 -38.55
C ARG A 100 -17.34 -24.85 -37.14
N ASP A 101 -17.18 -25.94 -36.39
CA ASP A 101 -16.41 -25.96 -35.15
C ASP A 101 -14.99 -25.49 -35.46
N PHE A 102 -14.66 -24.26 -35.08
CA PHE A 102 -13.28 -23.80 -35.04
C PHE A 102 -12.61 -24.46 -33.84
N ARG A 103 -11.93 -25.59 -34.06
CA ARG A 103 -10.85 -26.04 -33.18
C ARG A 103 -9.73 -25.01 -33.28
N VAL A 104 -9.67 -24.10 -32.31
CA VAL A 104 -8.47 -23.29 -32.08
C VAL A 104 -7.40 -24.25 -31.57
N SER A 105 -6.46 -24.62 -32.45
CA SER A 105 -5.20 -25.22 -32.05
C SER A 105 -4.55 -24.25 -31.05
N ALA A 106 -4.30 -24.71 -29.83
CA ALA A 106 -3.54 -23.97 -28.84
C ALA A 106 -2.17 -23.64 -29.43
N VAL A 107 -2.00 -22.41 -29.91
CA VAL A 107 -0.69 -21.83 -30.15
C VAL A 107 -0.10 -21.67 -28.75
N ALA A 108 0.95 -22.46 -28.46
CA ALA A 108 1.75 -22.26 -27.27
C ALA A 108 2.17 -20.78 -27.22
N ILE A 109 1.63 -20.06 -26.26
CA ILE A 109 2.01 -18.68 -25.98
C ILE A 109 3.46 -18.76 -25.55
N LYS A 110 4.37 -18.38 -26.45
CA LYS A 110 5.75 -18.06 -26.08
C LYS A 110 5.66 -17.02 -24.97
N GLU A 111 6.38 -17.28 -23.88
CA GLU A 111 6.54 -16.36 -22.76
C GLU A 111 6.70 -14.91 -23.26
N PRO A 112 6.06 -13.92 -22.59
CA PRO A 112 6.20 -12.54 -22.99
C PRO A 112 7.68 -12.17 -22.96
N ILE A 113 8.15 -11.61 -24.08
CA ILE A 113 9.50 -11.07 -24.22
C ILE A 113 9.60 -9.91 -23.23
N LEU A 114 10.09 -10.20 -22.03
CA LEU A 114 10.68 -9.22 -21.14
C LEU A 114 11.76 -8.51 -21.95
N SER A 115 11.74 -7.17 -21.95
CA SER A 115 12.89 -6.38 -22.39
C SER A 115 14.17 -7.00 -21.81
N PRO A 116 15.27 -7.10 -22.58
CA PRO A 116 16.48 -7.70 -22.07
C PRO A 116 16.86 -6.97 -20.78
N ARG A 117 16.86 -7.71 -19.67
CA ARG A 117 17.51 -7.29 -18.44
C ARG A 117 18.91 -6.80 -18.85
N PRO A 118 19.45 -5.72 -18.26
CA PRO A 118 20.90 -5.55 -18.34
C PRO A 118 21.50 -6.87 -17.87
N ASN A 119 22.18 -7.55 -18.79
CA ASN A 119 22.74 -8.86 -18.58
C ASN A 119 23.65 -8.77 -17.35
N LEU A 120 23.24 -9.41 -16.24
CA LEU A 120 24.19 -9.80 -15.19
C LEU A 120 25.29 -10.72 -15.76
N ASP A 121 25.10 -11.23 -16.99
CA ASP A 121 26.04 -12.05 -17.74
C ASP A 121 27.03 -11.27 -18.63
N ASP A 122 27.01 -9.93 -18.65
CA ASP A 122 28.09 -9.14 -19.29
C ASP A 122 29.23 -8.77 -18.32
N MET A 123 29.14 -9.23 -17.06
CA MET A 123 30.34 -9.38 -16.24
C MET A 123 31.10 -10.62 -16.71
N LYS A 124 32.14 -10.40 -17.51
CA LYS A 124 33.25 -11.36 -17.72
C LYS A 124 33.44 -12.21 -16.48
N ALA A 125 33.46 -13.54 -16.65
CA ALA A 125 33.80 -14.56 -15.63
C ALA A 125 34.79 -14.03 -14.59
N GLY A 126 34.22 -13.47 -13.53
CA GLY A 126 34.88 -12.66 -12.52
C GLY A 126 33.93 -12.67 -11.33
N THR A 127 34.44 -13.16 -10.22
CA THR A 127 33.72 -13.43 -8.97
C THR A 127 32.70 -12.32 -8.67
N SER A 128 31.43 -12.68 -8.47
CA SER A 128 30.42 -11.71 -8.05
C SER A 128 30.91 -10.99 -6.79
N PRO A 129 30.85 -9.65 -6.73
CA PRO A 129 31.42 -8.89 -5.62
C PRO A 129 30.77 -9.33 -4.30
N PHE A 130 31.57 -9.38 -3.24
CA PHE A 130 31.10 -9.74 -1.91
C PHE A 130 30.12 -8.67 -1.40
N LEU A 131 29.02 -9.06 -0.75
CA LEU A 131 28.05 -8.12 -0.19
C LEU A 131 28.09 -8.18 1.34
N SER A 132 28.52 -7.09 1.98
CA SER A 132 28.50 -6.94 3.43
C SER A 132 27.34 -6.02 3.82
N ILE A 133 26.38 -6.51 4.61
CA ILE A 133 25.24 -5.73 5.11
C ILE A 133 25.39 -5.56 6.62
N ALA A 134 25.58 -4.35 7.10
CA ALA A 134 25.62 -4.04 8.54
C ALA A 134 24.31 -3.41 9.01
N VAL A 135 23.64 -4.04 9.96
CA VAL A 135 22.45 -3.53 10.65
C VAL A 135 22.87 -2.94 11.99
N LEU A 136 22.94 -1.61 12.06
CA LEU A 136 23.26 -0.90 13.29
C LEU A 136 21.98 -0.76 14.12
N GLY A 137 22.04 -1.15 15.40
CA GLY A 137 20.83 -1.30 16.22
C GLY A 137 20.18 -2.67 16.06
N ALA A 138 20.97 -3.72 15.83
CA ALA A 138 20.48 -5.07 15.54
C ALA A 138 19.55 -5.68 16.59
N THR A 139 19.63 -5.25 17.85
CA THR A 139 18.77 -5.70 18.95
C THR A 139 17.45 -4.94 19.04
N GLY A 140 17.24 -3.92 18.20
CA GLY A 140 16.03 -3.11 18.19
C GLY A 140 14.80 -3.88 17.69
N ASP A 141 13.62 -3.40 18.10
CA ASP A 141 12.33 -3.96 17.69
C ASP A 141 12.17 -3.97 16.17
N LEU A 142 12.54 -2.88 15.49
CA LEU A 142 12.49 -2.80 14.01
C LEU A 142 13.41 -3.82 13.34
N ALA A 143 14.65 -3.93 13.81
CA ALA A 143 15.63 -4.85 13.23
C ALA A 143 15.16 -6.31 13.32
N THR A 144 14.66 -6.70 14.48
CA THR A 144 14.26 -8.09 14.78
C THR A 144 12.91 -8.46 14.19
N SER A 145 11.97 -7.51 14.08
CA SER A 145 10.63 -7.78 13.56
C SER A 145 10.48 -7.57 12.05
N LYS A 146 11.33 -6.74 11.43
CA LYS A 146 11.20 -6.35 10.01
C LYS A 146 12.49 -6.56 9.20
N ILE A 147 13.63 -6.01 9.62
CA ILE A 147 14.85 -5.99 8.79
C ILE A 147 15.43 -7.39 8.59
N PHE A 148 15.71 -8.13 9.67
CA PHE A 148 16.25 -9.49 9.56
C PHE A 148 15.28 -10.47 8.88
N PRO A 149 13.97 -10.47 9.19
CA PRO A 149 12.99 -11.23 8.42
C PRO A 149 12.99 -10.89 6.92
N ALA A 150 13.12 -9.61 6.55
CA ALA A 150 13.18 -9.19 5.16
C ALA A 150 14.46 -9.68 4.46
N LEU A 151 15.63 -9.56 5.12
CA LEU A 151 16.89 -10.11 4.62
C LEU A 151 16.83 -11.63 4.44
N PHE A 152 16.17 -12.33 5.37
CA PHE A 152 15.96 -13.76 5.26
C PHE A 152 15.03 -14.11 4.09
N ALA A 153 13.95 -13.37 3.88
CA ALA A 153 13.05 -13.58 2.73
C ALA A 153 13.78 -13.38 1.39
N LEU A 154 14.64 -12.36 1.29
CA LEU A 154 15.48 -12.13 0.11
C LEU A 154 16.53 -13.23 -0.09
N TYR A 155 17.16 -13.71 1.00
CA TYR A 155 18.08 -14.84 0.94
C TYR A 155 17.37 -16.12 0.48
N TYR A 156 16.24 -16.42 1.10
CA TYR A 156 15.45 -17.61 0.85
C TYR A 156 14.97 -17.69 -0.60
N SER A 157 14.59 -16.54 -1.16
CA SER A 157 14.11 -16.38 -2.55
C SER A 157 15.24 -16.26 -3.58
N GLY A 158 16.51 -16.31 -3.17
CA GLY A 158 17.66 -16.24 -4.07
C GLY A 158 17.93 -14.85 -4.66
N HIS A 159 17.43 -13.79 -4.03
CA HIS A 159 17.67 -12.40 -4.45
C HIS A 159 18.94 -11.80 -3.84
N LEU A 160 19.56 -12.46 -2.85
CA LEU A 160 20.87 -12.09 -2.32
C LEU A 160 21.98 -12.92 -2.98
N PRO A 161 23.18 -12.33 -3.21
CA PRO A 161 24.32 -13.06 -3.75
C PRO A 161 24.78 -14.16 -2.77
N GLU A 162 25.40 -15.22 -3.29
CA GLU A 162 25.90 -16.32 -2.46
C GLU A 162 26.97 -15.86 -1.45
N ASN A 163 27.81 -14.91 -1.88
CA ASN A 163 28.86 -14.25 -1.11
C ASN A 163 28.28 -13.06 -0.33
N VAL A 164 27.43 -13.33 0.66
CA VAL A 164 26.84 -12.32 1.55
C VAL A 164 27.22 -12.56 3.01
N ALA A 165 27.57 -11.50 3.72
CA ALA A 165 27.72 -11.49 5.17
C ALA A 165 26.86 -10.40 5.79
N ILE A 166 26.16 -10.74 6.88
CA ILE A 166 25.26 -9.84 7.59
C ILE A 166 25.82 -9.59 8.98
N PHE A 167 26.04 -8.33 9.33
CA PHE A 167 26.61 -7.91 10.60
C PHE A 167 25.56 -7.19 11.43
N GLY A 168 25.19 -7.74 12.57
CA GLY A 168 24.41 -7.01 13.56
C GLY A 168 25.34 -6.22 14.48
N TYR A 169 25.21 -4.90 14.50
CA TYR A 169 25.98 -4.04 15.40
C TYR A 169 25.10 -3.52 16.54
N SER A 170 25.51 -3.72 17.80
CA SER A 170 24.73 -3.26 18.96
C SER A 170 25.61 -2.88 20.16
N ARG A 171 25.07 -2.05 21.06
CA ARG A 171 25.74 -1.71 22.33
C ARG A 171 25.82 -2.89 23.30
N SER A 172 24.92 -3.85 23.17
CA SER A 172 24.87 -5.03 24.03
C SER A 172 26.02 -5.96 23.67
N SER A 173 26.73 -6.48 24.68
CA SER A 173 27.73 -7.52 24.50
C SER A 173 27.04 -8.85 24.18
N LEU A 174 26.69 -9.05 22.91
CA LEU A 174 26.08 -10.28 22.40
C LEU A 174 27.10 -11.07 21.59
N THR A 175 27.06 -12.39 21.73
CA THR A 175 27.79 -13.31 20.86
C THR A 175 27.06 -13.49 19.52
N ASP A 176 27.73 -14.08 18.54
CA ASP A 176 27.10 -14.44 17.26
C ASP A 176 25.91 -15.39 17.49
N GLU A 177 26.07 -16.36 18.39
CA GLU A 177 25.04 -17.35 18.76
C GLU A 177 23.83 -16.70 19.44
N ASP A 178 24.04 -15.71 20.31
CA ASP A 178 22.95 -14.98 20.97
C ASP A 178 22.11 -14.21 19.93
N LEU A 179 22.79 -13.52 19.00
CA LEU A 179 22.11 -12.77 17.95
C LEU A 179 21.33 -13.72 17.01
N ARG A 180 21.94 -14.84 16.62
CA ARG A 180 21.27 -15.86 15.80
C ARG A 180 20.02 -16.43 16.48
N THR A 181 20.08 -16.70 17.78
CA THR A 181 18.94 -17.19 18.57
C THR A 181 17.81 -16.18 18.64
N LEU A 182 18.17 -14.90 18.81
CA LEU A 182 17.20 -13.81 18.88
C LEU A 182 16.50 -13.57 17.53
N ILE A 183 17.24 -13.69 16.42
CA ILE A 183 16.69 -13.55 15.07
C ILE A 183 15.84 -14.78 14.72
N SER A 184 16.33 -15.99 14.97
CA SER A 184 15.65 -17.24 14.58
C SER A 184 14.24 -17.36 15.17
N ALA A 185 14.01 -16.84 16.37
CA ALA A 185 12.70 -16.80 17.01
C ALA A 185 11.66 -15.93 16.28
N ARG A 186 12.09 -15.05 15.37
CA ARG A 186 11.23 -14.13 14.60
C ARG A 186 11.21 -14.41 13.10
N LEU A 187 12.07 -15.31 12.62
CA LEU A 187 12.06 -15.71 11.22
C LEU A 187 10.81 -16.54 10.92
N THR A 188 10.13 -16.20 9.84
CA THR A 188 8.95 -16.94 9.36
C THR A 188 9.23 -17.46 7.97
N CYS A 189 8.98 -18.75 7.77
CA CYS A 189 9.01 -19.38 6.46
C CYS A 189 7.70 -19.02 5.75
N ARG A 190 7.75 -18.13 4.77
CA ARG A 190 6.56 -17.64 4.06
C ARG A 190 6.23 -18.41 2.78
N VAL A 191 7.11 -19.31 2.33
CA VAL A 191 6.96 -19.99 1.04
C VAL A 191 6.57 -21.45 1.23
N ASP A 192 5.68 -21.94 0.35
CA ASP A 192 5.15 -23.31 0.28
C ASP A 192 6.21 -24.42 0.16
N HIS A 193 7.48 -24.09 -0.03
CA HIS A 193 8.60 -25.05 0.00
C HIS A 193 9.13 -25.20 1.43
N ALA A 194 8.23 -25.52 2.36
CA ALA A 194 8.52 -25.71 3.78
C ALA A 194 9.58 -26.81 4.03
N GLU A 195 9.73 -27.76 3.10
CA GLU A 195 10.66 -28.89 3.20
C GLU A 195 12.14 -28.48 3.27
N GLU A 196 12.53 -27.33 2.69
CA GLU A 196 13.92 -26.82 2.72
C GLU A 196 14.11 -25.62 3.66
N CYS A 197 13.07 -25.13 4.33
CA CYS A 197 13.17 -23.88 5.07
C CYS A 197 14.12 -23.96 6.27
N GLY A 198 14.16 -25.10 6.98
CA GLY A 198 15.10 -25.31 8.08
C GLY A 198 16.56 -25.17 7.61
N ASN A 199 16.92 -25.87 6.53
CA ASN A 199 18.27 -25.81 5.97
C ASN A 199 18.66 -24.40 5.50
N LYS A 200 17.75 -23.69 4.81
CA LYS A 200 18.00 -22.31 4.38
C LYS A 200 18.11 -21.34 5.56
N THR A 201 17.34 -21.56 6.62
CA THR A 201 17.43 -20.79 7.87
C THR A 201 18.81 -20.96 8.50
N ASP A 202 19.29 -22.20 8.63
CA ASP A 202 20.60 -22.48 9.20
C ASP A 202 21.73 -21.87 8.35
N GLN A 203 21.64 -22.00 7.02
CA GLN A 203 22.59 -21.37 6.10
C GLN A 203 22.60 -19.84 6.19
N PHE A 204 21.42 -19.22 6.33
CA PHE A 204 21.31 -17.79 6.55
C PHE A 204 21.95 -17.37 7.87
N LEU A 205 21.61 -18.04 8.97
CA LEU A 205 22.13 -17.74 10.30
C LEU A 205 23.65 -17.88 10.37
N GLN A 206 24.26 -18.84 9.66
CA GLN A 206 25.72 -18.97 9.55
C GLN A 206 26.40 -17.74 8.94
N ARG A 207 25.67 -16.97 8.13
CA ARG A 207 26.16 -15.71 7.51
C ARG A 207 25.89 -14.48 8.38
N VAL A 208 25.21 -14.64 9.51
CA VAL A 208 24.95 -13.58 10.48
C VAL A 208 26.05 -13.58 11.54
N PHE A 209 26.65 -12.40 11.75
CA PHE A 209 27.69 -12.13 12.71
C PHE A 209 27.28 -10.98 13.62
N CYS A 210 27.69 -10.99 14.88
CA CYS A 210 27.41 -9.95 15.86
C CYS A 210 28.68 -9.17 16.18
N GLN A 211 28.59 -7.85 16.16
CA GLN A 211 29.64 -6.96 16.63
C GLN A 211 29.09 -6.07 17.75
N SER A 212 29.75 -6.10 18.90
CA SER A 212 29.46 -5.17 19.98
C SER A 212 30.30 -3.90 19.84
N GLY A 213 29.71 -2.76 20.21
CA GLY A 213 30.42 -1.48 20.23
C GLY A 213 29.51 -0.28 20.52
N ILE A 214 30.14 0.84 20.85
CA ILE A 214 29.46 2.10 21.12
C ILE A 214 29.38 2.92 19.84
N TYR A 215 28.17 3.41 19.54
CA TYR A 215 27.89 4.22 18.34
C TYR A 215 28.76 5.49 18.21
N SER A 216 29.17 6.08 19.33
CA SER A 216 29.92 7.33 19.37
C SER A 216 31.44 7.15 19.19
N THR A 217 31.94 5.91 19.14
CA THR A 217 33.38 5.63 19.09
C THR A 217 33.77 5.04 17.74
N CYS A 218 34.53 5.79 16.95
CA CYS A 218 34.96 5.31 15.63
C CYS A 218 35.92 4.11 15.70
N GLU A 219 36.61 3.88 16.82
CA GLU A 219 37.49 2.72 17.06
C GLU A 219 36.70 1.40 17.12
N ASP A 220 35.52 1.40 17.77
CA ASP A 220 34.65 0.22 17.82
C ASP A 220 34.14 -0.14 16.42
N MET A 221 33.87 0.87 15.58
CA MET A 221 33.52 0.64 14.18
C MET A 221 34.68 0.15 13.32
N GLN A 222 35.94 0.50 13.65
CA GLN A 222 37.11 -0.09 12.99
C GLN A 222 37.24 -1.58 13.29
N THR A 223 36.82 -2.03 14.48
CA THR A 223 36.79 -3.46 14.80
C THR A 223 35.81 -4.20 13.88
N MET A 224 34.65 -3.58 13.59
CA MET A 224 33.71 -4.09 12.59
C MET A 224 34.31 -4.10 11.18
N ASP A 225 35.02 -3.03 10.78
CA ASP A 225 35.70 -2.96 9.48
C ASP A 225 36.71 -4.09 9.29
N ASN A 226 37.56 -4.33 10.29
CA ASN A 226 38.54 -5.41 10.25
C ASN A 226 37.87 -6.77 10.05
N ARG A 227 36.78 -7.03 10.77
CA ARG A 227 36.01 -8.27 10.64
C ARG A 227 35.33 -8.41 9.28
N MET A 228 34.83 -7.30 8.71
CA MET A 228 34.30 -7.28 7.34
C MET A 228 35.40 -7.59 6.33
N LEU A 229 36.57 -6.97 6.45
CA LEU A 229 37.71 -7.18 5.56
C LEU A 229 38.24 -8.63 5.59
N GLU A 230 38.26 -9.26 6.77
CA GLU A 230 38.62 -10.67 6.93
C GLU A 230 37.70 -11.60 6.13
N LEU A 231 36.39 -11.33 6.15
CA LEU A 231 35.38 -12.13 5.44
C LEU A 231 35.30 -11.80 3.95
N GLU A 232 35.54 -10.55 3.57
CA GLU A 232 35.59 -10.09 2.17
C GLU A 232 36.80 -10.66 1.41
N GLY A 233 37.83 -11.13 2.12
CA GLY A 233 38.99 -11.81 1.54
C GLY A 233 39.82 -10.94 0.58
N GLY A 234 39.70 -9.61 0.66
CA GLY A 234 40.39 -8.65 -0.20
C GLY A 234 39.83 -8.50 -1.63
N GLY A 235 38.70 -9.14 -1.95
CA GLY A 235 38.01 -8.98 -3.23
C GLY A 235 37.23 -7.66 -3.37
N PRO A 236 36.61 -7.39 -4.53
CA PRO A 236 35.65 -6.29 -4.66
C PRO A 236 34.46 -6.55 -3.73
N ALA A 237 34.19 -5.62 -2.82
CA ALA A 237 33.14 -5.75 -1.81
C ALA A 237 32.21 -4.53 -1.81
N ASN A 238 30.91 -4.78 -1.87
CA ASN A 238 29.86 -3.78 -1.74
C ASN A 238 29.36 -3.77 -0.30
N ARG A 239 29.12 -2.58 0.25
CA ARG A 239 28.72 -2.42 1.66
C ARG A 239 27.41 -1.66 1.79
N VAL A 240 26.45 -2.23 2.52
CA VAL A 240 25.19 -1.58 2.89
C VAL A 240 25.17 -1.38 4.40
N PHE A 241 24.93 -0.15 4.84
CA PHE A 241 24.77 0.18 6.26
C PHE A 241 23.31 0.56 6.53
N TYR A 242 22.61 -0.25 7.31
CA TYR A 242 21.25 0.02 7.78
C TYR A 242 21.29 0.70 9.14
N LEU A 243 20.85 1.95 9.21
CA LEU A 243 20.81 2.73 10.44
C LEU A 243 19.46 2.56 11.16
N SER A 244 19.31 1.48 11.94
CA SER A 244 18.19 1.29 12.87
C SER A 244 18.54 1.85 14.26
N VAL A 245 19.06 3.08 14.30
CA VAL A 245 19.51 3.77 15.52
C VAL A 245 18.63 5.00 15.81
N PRO A 246 18.56 5.46 17.08
CA PRO A 246 17.88 6.71 17.40
C PRO A 246 18.44 7.90 16.60
N SER A 247 17.58 8.84 16.23
CA SER A 247 17.92 10.02 15.41
C SER A 247 19.06 10.85 16.01
N GLU A 248 19.18 10.90 17.34
CA GLU A 248 20.26 11.60 18.06
C GLU A 248 21.65 11.06 17.72
N CYS A 249 21.78 9.74 17.53
CA CYS A 249 23.06 9.08 17.25
C CYS A 249 23.39 9.02 15.74
N LEU A 250 22.43 9.35 14.88
CA LEU A 250 22.51 9.11 13.43
C LEU A 250 23.73 9.81 12.79
N LEU A 251 23.97 11.08 13.13
CA LEU A 251 25.07 11.86 12.53
C LEU A 251 26.45 11.41 13.02
N GLU A 252 26.57 11.05 14.30
CA GLU A 252 27.83 10.51 14.86
C GLU A 252 28.18 9.19 14.20
N VAL A 253 27.18 8.30 14.09
CA VAL A 253 27.32 7.00 13.44
C VAL A 253 27.71 7.16 11.98
N ALA A 254 27.00 7.99 11.21
CA ALA A 254 27.32 8.25 9.81
C ALA A 254 28.76 8.79 9.65
N THR A 255 29.17 9.70 10.53
CA THR A 255 30.54 10.26 10.50
C THR A 255 31.60 9.19 10.75
N CYS A 256 31.40 8.30 11.72
CA CYS A 256 32.33 7.22 11.98
C CYS A 256 32.34 6.17 10.87
N LEU A 257 31.17 5.79 10.32
CA LEU A 257 31.09 4.87 9.18
C LEU A 257 31.85 5.38 7.96
N SER A 258 31.68 6.67 7.65
CA SER A 258 32.37 7.29 6.51
C SER A 258 33.89 7.29 6.66
N LYS A 259 34.40 7.48 7.88
CA LYS A 259 35.84 7.51 8.16
C LYS A 259 36.46 6.12 8.25
N SER A 260 35.76 5.16 8.85
CA SER A 260 36.34 3.88 9.27
C SER A 260 35.96 2.69 8.40
N VAL A 261 34.76 2.68 7.79
CA VAL A 261 34.14 1.43 7.28
C VAL A 261 33.66 1.54 5.82
N LYS A 262 33.96 2.63 5.11
CA LYS A 262 33.63 2.71 3.68
C LYS A 262 34.37 1.65 2.89
N SER A 263 33.67 1.04 1.93
CA SER A 263 34.33 0.13 0.99
C SER A 263 35.37 0.87 0.17
N LYS A 264 36.54 0.25 0.01
CA LYS A 264 37.65 0.78 -0.78
C LYS A 264 37.60 0.29 -2.24
N THR A 265 36.86 -0.78 -2.50
CA THR A 265 36.88 -1.51 -3.78
C THR A 265 35.52 -1.53 -4.49
N GLY A 266 34.41 -1.41 -3.75
CA GLY A 266 33.05 -1.37 -4.28
C GLY A 266 32.26 -0.16 -3.78
N TRP A 267 30.94 -0.16 -4.01
CA TRP A 267 30.08 0.93 -3.57
C TRP A 267 29.73 0.80 -2.09
N THR A 268 29.37 1.93 -1.48
CA THR A 268 28.85 2.00 -0.11
C THR A 268 27.51 2.72 -0.12
N ARG A 269 26.48 2.13 0.48
CA ARG A 269 25.13 2.71 0.57
C ARG A 269 24.65 2.74 2.02
N LEU A 270 23.92 3.79 2.36
CA LEU A 270 23.43 4.09 3.70
C LEU A 270 21.91 4.13 3.68
N ILE A 271 21.27 3.26 4.44
CA ILE A 271 19.82 3.24 4.64
C ILE A 271 19.50 4.01 5.92
N VAL A 272 18.62 5.00 5.81
CA VAL A 272 18.23 5.89 6.91
C VAL A 272 16.73 5.82 7.14
N GLU A 273 16.34 5.59 8.40
CA GLU A 273 14.94 5.53 8.82
C GLU A 273 14.38 6.89 9.26
N LYS A 274 13.04 6.99 9.24
CA LYS A 274 12.33 8.11 9.86
C LYS A 274 12.53 8.10 11.40
N PRO A 275 12.53 9.26 12.09
CA PRO A 275 12.13 10.59 11.61
C PRO A 275 13.26 11.38 10.94
N PHE A 276 12.93 12.07 9.84
CA PHE A 276 13.86 12.92 9.10
C PHE A 276 13.82 14.38 9.60
N GLY A 277 14.01 14.56 10.91
CA GLY A 277 13.83 15.84 11.61
C GLY A 277 12.39 16.05 12.09
N ASN A 278 12.18 17.16 12.80
CA ASN A 278 10.88 17.56 13.35
C ASN A 278 10.31 18.82 12.66
N ASP A 279 11.13 19.50 11.88
CA ASP A 279 10.85 20.75 11.18
C ASP A 279 11.87 20.94 10.02
N ALA A 280 11.69 21.99 9.22
CA ALA A 280 12.58 22.31 8.10
C ALA A 280 14.05 22.48 8.53
N GLU A 281 14.31 23.12 9.67
CA GLU A 281 15.67 23.42 10.12
C GLU A 281 16.41 22.17 10.59
N SER A 282 15.77 21.34 11.43
CA SER A 282 16.30 20.08 11.94
C SER A 282 16.50 19.05 10.82
N SER A 283 15.56 18.97 9.86
CA SER A 283 15.70 18.15 8.66
C SER A 283 16.90 18.58 7.81
N ALA A 284 17.08 19.89 7.61
CA ALA A 284 18.23 20.44 6.90
C ALA A 284 19.54 20.16 7.65
N LYS A 285 19.56 20.21 8.99
CA LYS A 285 20.74 19.86 9.80
C LYS A 285 21.12 18.39 9.63
N ILE A 286 20.15 17.46 9.61
CA ILE A 286 20.40 16.04 9.39
C ILE A 286 20.98 15.82 7.98
N THR A 287 20.31 16.37 6.95
CA THR A 287 20.73 16.21 5.56
C THR A 287 22.13 16.78 5.31
N ASN A 288 22.38 18.02 5.75
CA ASN A 288 23.69 18.64 5.66
C ASN A 288 24.74 17.91 6.50
N GLY A 289 24.36 17.32 7.63
CA GLY A 289 25.23 16.51 8.47
C GLY A 289 25.68 15.23 7.77
N LEU A 290 24.78 14.55 7.05
CA LEU A 290 25.11 13.37 6.24
C LEU A 290 26.08 13.72 5.09
N TYR A 291 25.85 14.85 4.41
CA TYR A 291 26.78 15.34 3.38
C TYR A 291 28.15 15.69 3.97
N LYS A 292 28.19 16.36 5.13
CA LYS A 292 29.43 16.69 5.84
C LYS A 292 30.18 15.45 6.35
N ALA A 293 29.45 14.39 6.71
CA ALA A 293 30.05 13.10 7.03
C ALA A 293 30.77 12.49 5.81
N GLY A 294 30.43 12.91 4.60
CA GLY A 294 31.10 12.53 3.35
C GLY A 294 30.28 11.56 2.50
N PHE A 295 28.99 11.38 2.76
CA PHE A 295 28.10 10.64 1.87
C PHE A 295 27.55 11.54 0.77
N THR A 296 27.48 11.02 -0.45
CA THR A 296 26.82 11.66 -1.58
C THR A 296 25.37 11.21 -1.68
N GLU A 297 24.53 11.96 -2.39
CA GLU A 297 23.08 11.69 -2.41
C GLU A 297 22.72 10.34 -3.05
N ASP A 298 23.50 9.85 -4.01
CA ASP A 298 23.39 8.52 -4.61
C ASP A 298 23.69 7.37 -3.63
N GLN A 299 24.35 7.68 -2.51
CA GLN A 299 24.66 6.71 -1.46
C GLN A 299 23.61 6.70 -0.34
N ILE A 300 22.70 7.67 -0.28
CA ILE A 300 21.77 7.85 0.82
C ILE A 300 20.37 7.38 0.41
N PHE A 301 19.85 6.40 1.14
CA PHE A 301 18.54 5.78 0.90
C PHE A 301 17.64 6.06 2.11
N ARG A 302 16.80 7.10 2.00
CA ARG A 302 15.85 7.50 3.05
C ARG A 302 14.56 6.70 2.89
N ILE A 303 14.25 5.85 3.86
CA ILE A 303 13.11 4.93 3.80
C ILE A 303 11.80 5.63 4.16
N ASP A 304 10.82 5.48 3.28
CA ASP A 304 9.41 5.51 3.60
C ASP A 304 8.81 4.16 3.20
N HIS A 305 8.46 3.35 4.19
CA HIS A 305 7.99 1.98 3.95
C HIS A 305 6.67 1.91 3.15
N LEU A 306 5.85 2.97 3.10
CA LEU A 306 4.65 2.93 2.25
C LEU A 306 4.98 3.00 0.77
N LEU A 307 6.09 3.63 0.38
CA LEU A 307 6.53 3.63 -1.01
C LEU A 307 6.91 2.23 -1.50
N GLY A 308 7.38 1.36 -0.60
CA GLY A 308 7.67 -0.04 -0.89
C GLY A 308 6.44 -0.96 -0.95
N LYS A 309 5.21 -0.44 -0.90
CA LYS A 309 4.00 -1.25 -1.08
C LYS A 309 3.71 -1.43 -2.57
N ASP A 310 3.46 -2.67 -3.02
CA ASP A 310 3.21 -2.99 -4.42
C ASP A 310 2.14 -2.12 -5.08
N LEU A 311 1.02 -1.83 -4.40
CA LEU A 311 -0.03 -0.98 -4.97
C LEU A 311 0.36 0.50 -5.08
N ILE A 312 1.27 0.97 -4.23
CA ILE A 312 1.83 2.32 -4.35
C ILE A 312 2.80 2.37 -5.52
N GLU A 313 3.69 1.39 -5.67
CA GLU A 313 4.57 1.27 -6.84
C GLU A 313 3.77 1.17 -8.16
N ASN A 314 2.68 0.40 -8.14
CA ASN A 314 1.78 0.21 -9.28
C ASN A 314 1.03 1.49 -9.71
N LEU A 315 1.07 2.59 -8.95
CA LEU A 315 0.51 3.87 -9.38
C LEU A 315 1.12 4.35 -10.70
N THR A 316 2.44 4.21 -10.85
CA THR A 316 3.15 4.63 -12.07
C THR A 316 2.74 3.79 -13.27
N VAL A 317 2.63 2.47 -13.10
CA VAL A 317 2.16 1.52 -14.11
C VAL A 317 0.71 1.82 -14.49
N LEU A 318 -0.16 2.02 -13.50
CA LEU A 318 -1.58 2.31 -13.73
C LEU A 318 -1.75 3.58 -14.56
N ARG A 319 -0.98 4.63 -14.27
CA ARG A 319 -1.08 5.92 -14.93
C ARG A 319 -0.44 5.95 -16.31
N PHE A 320 0.78 5.44 -16.45
CA PHE A 320 1.60 5.67 -17.64
C PHE A 320 1.63 4.49 -18.62
N SER A 321 1.20 3.29 -18.19
CA SER A 321 1.10 2.11 -19.07
C SER A 321 -0.30 1.92 -19.68
N ASN A 322 -1.32 2.63 -19.17
CA ASN A 322 -2.71 2.42 -19.55
C ASN A 322 -3.32 3.66 -20.24
N LEU A 323 -3.56 3.54 -21.54
CA LEU A 323 -4.21 4.58 -22.36
C LEU A 323 -5.62 4.96 -21.84
N VAL A 324 -6.30 4.06 -21.14
CA VAL A 324 -7.63 4.32 -20.58
C VAL A 324 -7.55 5.33 -19.42
N PHE A 325 -6.48 5.31 -18.63
CA PHE A 325 -6.37 6.14 -17.42
C PHE A 325 -5.63 7.46 -17.63
N GLU A 326 -4.60 7.48 -18.49
CA GLU A 326 -3.78 8.69 -18.70
C GLU A 326 -4.62 9.94 -19.03
N PRO A 327 -5.58 9.91 -19.99
CA PRO A 327 -6.34 11.10 -20.34
C PRO A 327 -7.33 11.53 -19.24
N LEU A 328 -7.79 10.57 -18.43
CA LEU A 328 -8.72 10.79 -17.33
C LEU A 328 -8.02 11.43 -16.12
N TRP A 329 -6.69 11.42 -16.07
CA TRP A 329 -5.89 11.86 -14.93
C TRP A 329 -5.67 13.39 -14.91
N CYS A 330 -6.75 14.17 -14.99
CA CYS A 330 -6.70 15.63 -14.96
C CYS A 330 -7.96 16.26 -14.35
N ARG A 331 -7.88 17.56 -14.01
CA ARG A 331 -8.98 18.40 -13.46
C ARG A 331 -10.28 18.38 -14.26
N THR A 332 -10.19 18.10 -15.56
CA THR A 332 -11.36 18.03 -16.45
C THR A 332 -12.26 16.86 -16.10
N TYR A 333 -11.69 15.72 -15.69
CA TYR A 333 -12.44 14.50 -15.40
C TYR A 333 -12.48 14.18 -13.91
N ILE A 334 -11.45 14.54 -13.14
CA ILE A 334 -11.41 14.30 -11.69
C ILE A 334 -12.12 15.45 -10.97
N LYS A 335 -13.03 15.11 -10.05
CA LYS A 335 -13.71 16.06 -9.16
C LYS A 335 -12.89 16.32 -7.91
N HIS A 336 -12.41 15.26 -7.25
CA HIS A 336 -11.57 15.32 -6.06
C HIS A 336 -10.86 13.98 -5.84
N VAL A 337 -9.83 13.97 -5.00
CA VAL A 337 -9.09 12.77 -4.62
C VAL A 337 -9.05 12.69 -3.09
N GLN A 338 -9.28 11.50 -2.54
CA GLN A 338 -9.20 11.23 -1.09
C GLN A 338 -8.06 10.25 -0.81
N PHE A 339 -7.17 10.62 0.10
CA PHE A 339 -6.12 9.78 0.66
C PHE A 339 -6.51 9.46 2.08
N VAL A 340 -6.77 8.18 2.35
CA VAL A 340 -7.22 7.71 3.66
C VAL A 340 -6.16 6.78 4.24
N TYR A 341 -5.63 7.17 5.39
CA TYR A 341 -4.75 6.35 6.21
C TYR A 341 -5.35 6.24 7.60
N SER A 342 -5.82 5.04 7.94
CA SER A 342 -6.54 4.78 9.18
C SER A 342 -5.92 3.58 9.87
N GLU A 343 -5.58 3.71 11.14
CA GLU A 343 -5.13 2.60 11.99
C GLU A 343 -6.18 2.33 13.07
N ASP A 344 -6.54 1.05 13.28
CA ASP A 344 -7.49 0.65 14.32
C ASP A 344 -6.84 0.43 15.70
N TRP A 345 -5.51 0.48 15.76
CA TRP A 345 -4.74 0.57 17.00
C TRP A 345 -4.39 2.01 17.37
N GLY A 346 -4.26 2.27 18.67
CA GLY A 346 -3.76 3.53 19.22
C GLY A 346 -2.24 3.60 19.24
N VAL A 347 -1.69 4.48 20.08
CA VAL A 347 -0.25 4.54 20.31
C VAL A 347 0.21 3.28 21.04
N CYS A 348 1.28 2.65 20.57
CA CYS A 348 1.79 1.43 21.19
C CYS A 348 2.25 1.71 22.64
N PRO A 349 1.97 0.81 23.60
CA PRO A 349 2.44 0.96 24.98
C PRO A 349 3.95 1.18 25.06
N GLY A 350 4.39 2.15 25.87
CA GLY A 350 5.80 2.51 26.02
C GLY A 350 6.40 3.37 24.88
N LYS A 351 5.62 3.64 23.81
CA LYS A 351 5.98 4.61 22.76
C LYS A 351 5.23 5.95 22.91
N GLY A 352 4.54 6.15 24.04
CA GLY A 352 3.77 7.36 24.35
C GLY A 352 4.58 8.64 24.22
N ARG A 353 5.71 8.74 24.92
CA ARG A 353 6.60 9.90 24.87
C ARG A 353 7.13 10.22 23.47
N TYR A 354 7.55 9.19 22.73
CA TYR A 354 8.05 9.36 21.36
C TYR A 354 6.96 9.88 20.43
N PHE A 355 5.75 9.31 20.51
CA PHE A 355 4.62 9.80 19.71
C PHE A 355 4.17 11.20 20.14
N ASP A 356 4.28 11.55 21.42
CA ASP A 356 3.91 12.86 21.94
C ASP A 356 4.73 14.00 21.33
N GLU A 357 6.01 13.73 21.01
CA GLU A 357 6.92 14.68 20.36
C GLU A 357 6.71 14.76 18.84
N GLN A 358 6.26 13.68 18.20
CA GLN A 358 6.05 13.61 16.75
C GLN A 358 4.65 14.07 16.33
N GLY A 359 3.62 13.45 16.93
CA GLY A 359 2.23 13.59 16.54
C GLY A 359 1.92 12.96 15.16
N VAL A 360 0.63 12.91 14.84
CA VAL A 360 0.15 12.29 13.58
C VAL A 360 0.67 13.00 12.32
N ILE A 361 0.92 14.31 12.41
CA ILE A 361 1.33 15.13 11.27
C ILE A 361 2.74 14.75 10.84
N ARG A 362 3.69 14.65 11.78
CA ARG A 362 5.08 14.27 11.49
C ARG A 362 5.22 12.77 11.21
N ASP A 363 4.46 11.93 11.92
CA ASP A 363 4.56 10.48 11.76
C ASP A 363 3.98 9.96 10.44
N LEU A 364 2.83 10.51 10.00
CA LEU A 364 2.07 10.00 8.85
C LEU A 364 1.92 11.02 7.72
N VAL A 365 1.57 12.28 8.02
CA VAL A 365 1.19 13.22 6.94
C VAL A 365 2.42 13.72 6.18
N GLN A 366 3.47 14.08 6.90
CA GLN A 366 4.71 14.62 6.35
C GLN A 366 5.39 13.65 5.40
N SER A 367 5.56 12.39 5.80
CA SER A 367 6.22 11.38 4.96
C SER A 367 5.18 10.69 4.07
N HIS A 368 4.44 9.75 4.65
CA HIS A 368 3.59 8.82 3.92
C HIS A 368 2.60 9.50 2.97
N MET A 369 1.80 10.45 3.48
CA MET A 369 0.72 11.04 2.67
C MET A 369 1.27 11.94 1.57
N LEU A 370 2.21 12.83 1.87
CA LEU A 370 2.78 13.72 0.85
C LEU A 370 3.58 12.95 -0.21
N GLN A 371 4.26 11.86 0.14
CA GLN A 371 4.95 11.01 -0.83
C GLN A 371 4.00 10.27 -1.76
N ILE A 372 2.90 9.71 -1.22
CA ILE A 372 1.86 9.07 -2.05
C ILE A 372 1.19 10.11 -2.97
N ILE A 373 0.89 11.31 -2.45
CA ILE A 373 0.34 12.41 -3.26
C ILE A 373 1.32 12.81 -4.36
N ALA A 374 2.62 12.91 -4.04
CA ALA A 374 3.65 13.23 -5.02
C ALA A 374 3.67 12.23 -6.17
N LEU A 375 3.70 10.93 -5.87
CA LEU A 375 3.69 9.87 -6.86
C LEU A 375 2.37 9.81 -7.68
N PHE A 376 1.24 10.07 -7.01
CA PHE A 376 -0.08 10.07 -7.62
C PHE A 376 -0.29 11.25 -8.59
N ALA A 377 0.22 12.43 -8.25
CA ALA A 377 -0.10 13.67 -8.95
C ALA A 377 1.01 14.18 -9.88
N MET A 378 2.25 13.66 -9.79
CA MET A 378 3.37 14.05 -10.65
C MET A 378 3.05 13.94 -12.15
N GLU A 379 3.68 14.76 -12.98
CA GLU A 379 3.60 14.65 -14.44
C GLU A 379 4.32 13.38 -14.94
N PRO A 380 4.06 12.92 -16.19
CA PRO A 380 4.80 11.79 -16.74
C PRO A 380 6.30 12.10 -16.76
N PRO A 381 7.14 11.25 -16.14
CA PRO A 381 8.59 11.45 -16.13
C PRO A 381 9.17 11.19 -17.52
N VAL A 382 10.37 11.72 -17.76
CA VAL A 382 11.09 11.55 -19.03
C VAL A 382 11.44 10.09 -19.26
N SER A 383 11.79 9.37 -18.19
CA SER A 383 12.04 7.93 -18.19
C SER A 383 11.62 7.31 -16.85
N LEU A 384 11.79 5.98 -16.73
CA LEU A 384 11.60 5.26 -15.47
C LEU A 384 12.86 5.28 -14.58
N ASP A 385 13.89 6.06 -14.93
CA ASP A 385 15.04 6.26 -14.07
C ASP A 385 14.63 6.95 -12.76
N GLY A 386 15.25 6.53 -11.66
CA GLY A 386 14.87 7.02 -10.34
C GLY A 386 15.13 8.52 -10.14
N GLU A 387 16.08 9.14 -10.84
CA GLU A 387 16.24 10.60 -10.80
C GLU A 387 15.11 11.32 -11.55
N ASP A 388 14.66 10.80 -12.69
CA ASP A 388 13.59 11.40 -13.48
C ASP A 388 12.24 11.38 -12.74
N ILE A 389 11.94 10.27 -12.06
CA ILE A 389 10.75 10.15 -11.21
C ILE A 389 10.82 11.15 -10.05
N ARG A 390 11.96 11.21 -9.35
CA ARG A 390 12.14 12.12 -8.21
C ARG A 390 12.10 13.60 -8.63
N ASN A 391 12.58 13.93 -9.82
CA ASN A 391 12.47 15.28 -10.37
C ASN A 391 11.02 15.72 -10.55
N GLU A 392 10.14 14.86 -11.08
CA GLU A 392 8.72 15.18 -11.24
C GLU A 392 7.98 15.22 -9.90
N LYS A 393 8.38 14.40 -8.90
CA LYS A 393 7.87 14.49 -7.52
C LYS A 393 8.20 15.85 -6.88
N VAL A 394 9.47 16.28 -6.92
CA VAL A 394 9.91 17.58 -6.36
C VAL A 394 9.19 18.74 -7.03
N LYS A 395 9.09 18.71 -8.37
CA LYS A 395 8.37 19.74 -9.14
C LYS A 395 6.90 19.86 -8.73
N LEU A 396 6.25 18.73 -8.45
CA LEU A 396 4.88 18.75 -7.93
C LEU A 396 4.81 19.34 -6.52
N LEU A 397 5.68 18.91 -5.59
CA LEU A 397 5.70 19.41 -4.21
C LEU A 397 5.85 20.94 -4.17
N ARG A 398 6.70 21.50 -5.04
CA ARG A 398 6.85 22.96 -5.20
C ARG A 398 5.58 23.70 -5.64
N CYS A 399 4.66 23.00 -6.30
CA CYS A 399 3.38 23.56 -6.72
C CYS A 399 2.28 23.41 -5.66
N MET A 400 2.55 22.73 -4.54
CA MET A 400 1.55 22.55 -3.49
C MET A 400 1.35 23.85 -2.69
N ARG A 401 0.09 24.20 -2.45
CA ARG A 401 -0.25 25.30 -1.53
C ARG A 401 0.03 24.88 -0.10
N LYS A 402 0.59 25.82 0.68
CA LYS A 402 0.77 25.65 2.12
C LYS A 402 -0.63 25.58 2.78
N PRO A 403 -0.95 24.51 3.54
CA PRO A 403 -2.27 24.37 4.16
C PRO A 403 -2.47 25.45 5.23
N THR A 404 -3.69 25.98 5.31
CA THR A 404 -4.10 26.95 6.34
C THR A 404 -4.93 26.26 7.42
N PHE A 405 -5.07 26.86 8.60
CA PHE A 405 -5.90 26.29 9.68
C PHE A 405 -7.35 26.06 9.31
N GLN A 406 -7.89 26.85 8.38
CA GLN A 406 -9.29 26.69 7.94
C GLN A 406 -9.49 25.37 7.20
N ASP A 407 -8.44 24.88 6.55
CA ASP A 407 -8.43 23.64 5.76
C ASP A 407 -7.91 22.45 6.57
N VAL A 408 -7.81 22.56 7.90
CA VAL A 408 -7.24 21.54 8.79
C VAL A 408 -8.16 21.28 9.97
N VAL A 409 -8.40 20.00 10.25
CA VAL A 409 -9.09 19.53 11.45
C VAL A 409 -8.17 18.56 12.18
N LEU A 410 -7.88 18.88 13.44
CA LEU A 410 -7.07 18.05 14.33
C LEU A 410 -7.97 17.29 15.29
N GLY A 411 -7.59 16.06 15.63
CA GLY A 411 -8.32 15.25 16.60
C GLY A 411 -7.42 14.47 17.55
N GLN A 412 -7.96 14.12 18.71
CA GLN A 412 -7.31 13.28 19.73
C GLN A 412 -8.29 12.22 20.24
N TYR A 413 -7.86 10.93 20.26
CA TYR A 413 -8.76 9.86 20.68
C TYR A 413 -8.94 9.82 22.20
N LYS A 414 -10.19 9.66 22.64
CA LYS A 414 -10.58 9.43 24.03
C LYS A 414 -10.94 7.97 24.28
N ALA A 415 -10.89 7.58 25.56
CA ALA A 415 -11.21 6.24 26.02
C ALA A 415 -12.56 5.75 25.48
N SER A 416 -12.62 4.46 25.18
CA SER A 416 -13.84 3.79 24.72
C SER A 416 -14.03 2.45 25.41
N VAL A 417 -15.05 1.70 25.00
CA VAL A 417 -15.27 0.33 25.42
C VAL A 417 -14.85 -0.59 24.28
N SER A 418 -14.21 -1.71 24.59
CA SER A 418 -13.74 -2.66 23.57
C SER A 418 -14.89 -3.17 22.70
N LYS A 419 -14.56 -3.68 21.50
CA LYS A 419 -15.54 -4.21 20.54
C LYS A 419 -16.46 -5.28 21.16
N ASP A 420 -15.99 -6.00 22.18
CA ASP A 420 -16.76 -7.04 22.90
C ASP A 420 -17.59 -6.50 24.07
N GLY A 421 -17.50 -5.21 24.39
CA GLY A 421 -18.20 -4.55 25.49
C GLY A 421 -17.65 -4.86 26.89
N LYS A 422 -16.56 -5.63 26.99
CA LYS A 422 -16.09 -6.23 28.26
C LYS A 422 -14.97 -5.48 28.96
N SER A 423 -14.21 -4.66 28.24
CA SER A 423 -13.04 -3.95 28.78
C SER A 423 -13.03 -2.50 28.34
N LYS A 424 -12.51 -1.62 29.20
CA LYS A 424 -12.23 -0.22 28.85
C LYS A 424 -10.96 -0.19 27.98
N VAL A 425 -11.02 0.51 26.86
CA VAL A 425 -9.86 0.86 26.06
C VAL A 425 -9.39 2.24 26.52
N PRO A 426 -8.12 2.41 26.94
CA PRO A 426 -7.60 3.69 27.40
C PRO A 426 -7.66 4.77 26.31
N GLY A 427 -7.82 6.03 26.71
CA GLY A 427 -7.65 7.18 25.81
C GLY A 427 -6.19 7.55 25.64
N TYR A 428 -5.88 8.48 24.73
CA TYR A 428 -4.50 8.88 24.49
C TYR A 428 -3.81 9.43 25.75
N LEU A 429 -4.52 10.25 26.54
CA LEU A 429 -4.02 10.81 27.79
C LEU A 429 -3.95 9.79 28.94
N ASP A 430 -4.57 8.62 28.79
CA ASP A 430 -4.50 7.53 29.77
C ASP A 430 -3.26 6.62 29.52
N GLU A 431 -2.57 6.79 28.39
CA GLU A 431 -1.38 6.00 28.04
C GLU A 431 -0.19 6.33 28.96
N PRO A 432 0.63 5.33 29.33
CA PRO A 432 1.85 5.58 30.08
C PRO A 432 2.81 6.44 29.24
N ASP A 433 3.56 7.30 29.93
CA ASP A 433 4.58 8.19 29.37
C ASP A 433 4.07 9.34 28.48
N VAL A 434 2.75 9.55 28.37
CA VAL A 434 2.14 10.74 27.74
C VAL A 434 2.00 11.87 28.76
N ARG A 435 2.22 13.12 28.34
CA ARG A 435 2.04 14.29 29.20
C ARG A 435 0.55 14.47 29.55
N TYR A 436 0.25 14.72 30.83
CA TYR A 436 -1.13 14.80 31.37
C TYR A 436 -2.05 15.79 30.62
N ASN A 437 -1.51 16.85 30.05
CA ASN A 437 -2.23 17.86 29.25
C ASN A 437 -1.68 17.95 27.82
N SER A 438 -1.31 16.82 27.22
CA SER A 438 -0.82 16.81 25.85
C SER A 438 -1.92 17.26 24.88
N LEU A 439 -1.55 18.21 24.00
CA LEU A 439 -2.38 18.66 22.89
C LEU A 439 -1.99 17.96 21.57
N THR A 440 -1.16 16.91 21.64
CA THR A 440 -0.66 16.22 20.46
C THR A 440 -1.81 15.56 19.69
N PRO A 441 -1.98 15.88 18.39
CA PRO A 441 -3.04 15.31 17.59
C PRO A 441 -2.72 13.86 17.22
N THR A 442 -3.72 12.98 17.39
CA THR A 442 -3.69 11.57 16.94
C THR A 442 -4.43 11.37 15.61
N PHE A 443 -5.08 12.42 15.12
CA PHE A 443 -5.83 12.47 13.87
C PHE A 443 -5.67 13.84 13.19
N MET A 444 -5.57 13.83 11.87
CA MET A 444 -5.62 15.02 11.02
C MET A 444 -6.49 14.74 9.81
N ALA A 445 -7.41 15.65 9.50
CA ALA A 445 -8.03 15.76 8.19
C ALA A 445 -7.65 17.11 7.59
N THR A 446 -7.28 17.14 6.33
CA THR A 446 -6.90 18.37 5.65
C THR A 446 -7.23 18.36 4.17
N ILE A 447 -7.38 19.55 3.60
CA ILE A 447 -7.56 19.75 2.17
C ILE A 447 -6.35 20.48 1.61
N MET A 448 -5.73 19.87 0.62
CA MET A 448 -4.57 20.40 -0.09
C MET A 448 -4.94 20.74 -1.54
N TYR A 449 -4.22 21.70 -2.10
CA TYR A 449 -4.36 22.11 -3.50
C TYR A 449 -3.00 22.15 -4.17
N ILE A 450 -2.99 21.84 -5.47
CA ILE A 450 -1.78 21.82 -6.30
C ILE A 450 -1.98 22.83 -7.44
N ASP A 451 -1.15 23.85 -7.47
CA ASP A 451 -1.20 24.96 -8.42
C ASP A 451 -0.44 24.62 -9.70
N ASN A 452 -1.01 23.71 -10.49
CA ASN A 452 -0.52 23.43 -11.83
C ASN A 452 -1.67 23.23 -12.83
N ALA A 453 -1.34 23.18 -14.13
CA ALA A 453 -2.35 23.07 -15.18
C ALA A 453 -3.24 21.83 -15.05
N ARG A 454 -2.69 20.72 -14.53
CA ARG A 454 -3.38 19.43 -14.39
C ARG A 454 -4.37 19.41 -13.22
N TRP A 455 -4.04 20.04 -12.09
CA TRP A 455 -4.73 19.89 -10.80
C TRP A 455 -5.37 21.18 -10.27
N ASP A 456 -5.23 22.30 -10.97
CA ASP A 456 -5.83 23.56 -10.56
C ASP A 456 -7.34 23.42 -10.29
N GLY A 457 -7.73 23.80 -9.06
CA GLY A 457 -9.10 23.73 -8.55
C GLY A 457 -9.57 22.35 -8.09
N VAL A 458 -8.73 21.31 -8.14
CA VAL A 458 -9.08 19.96 -7.62
C VAL A 458 -8.64 19.85 -6.16
N PRO A 459 -9.56 19.59 -5.20
CA PRO A 459 -9.18 19.37 -3.82
C PRO A 459 -8.61 17.96 -3.60
N PHE A 460 -7.47 17.91 -2.89
CA PHE A 460 -6.83 16.70 -2.39
C PHE A 460 -7.16 16.56 -0.91
N LEU A 461 -8.06 15.65 -0.58
CA LEU A 461 -8.51 15.41 0.78
C LEU A 461 -7.60 14.37 1.42
N VAL A 462 -6.99 14.69 2.55
CA VAL A 462 -6.13 13.78 3.30
C VAL A 462 -6.78 13.52 4.66
N LYS A 463 -6.92 12.25 5.02
CA LYS A 463 -7.42 11.79 6.31
C LYS A 463 -6.43 10.78 6.88
N ALA A 464 -5.73 11.16 7.94
CA ALA A 464 -4.75 10.32 8.61
C ALA A 464 -5.03 10.24 10.12
N GLY A 465 -5.05 9.05 10.71
CA GLY A 465 -5.18 8.95 12.17
C GLY A 465 -5.11 7.55 12.76
N LYS A 466 -4.91 7.52 14.09
CA LYS A 466 -4.82 6.32 14.92
C LYS A 466 -6.08 6.12 15.78
N GLY A 467 -6.32 4.90 16.23
CA GLY A 467 -7.49 4.57 17.06
C GLY A 467 -8.83 4.77 16.33
N LEU A 468 -8.85 4.54 15.02
CA LEU A 468 -10.03 4.63 14.16
C LEU A 468 -10.74 3.26 14.06
N ILE A 469 -11.83 3.20 13.30
CA ILE A 469 -12.72 2.01 13.25
C ILE A 469 -12.08 0.77 12.60
N LYS A 470 -11.27 0.98 11.55
CA LYS A 470 -10.64 -0.06 10.74
C LYS A 470 -9.23 0.36 10.34
N HIS A 471 -8.30 -0.60 10.27
CA HIS A 471 -7.03 -0.38 9.58
C HIS A 471 -7.32 -0.31 8.09
N THR A 472 -6.98 0.78 7.42
CA THR A 472 -7.23 0.97 5.99
C THR A 472 -6.30 2.02 5.40
N VAL A 473 -5.64 1.68 4.30
CA VAL A 473 -4.86 2.60 3.47
C VAL A 473 -5.47 2.55 2.06
N GLU A 474 -6.09 3.65 1.65
CA GLU A 474 -6.85 3.73 0.39
C GLU A 474 -6.63 5.08 -0.32
N ILE A 475 -6.58 5.03 -1.64
CA ILE A 475 -6.66 6.21 -2.52
C ILE A 475 -7.96 6.12 -3.31
N ARG A 476 -8.79 7.15 -3.23
CA ARG A 476 -10.10 7.21 -3.88
C ARG A 476 -10.15 8.39 -4.83
N ILE A 477 -10.47 8.13 -6.08
CA ILE A 477 -10.48 9.12 -7.15
C ILE A 477 -11.92 9.23 -7.63
N GLN A 478 -12.57 10.33 -7.30
CA GLN A 478 -13.95 10.56 -7.74
C GLN A 478 -13.94 11.33 -9.06
N PHE A 479 -14.55 10.75 -10.09
CA PHE A 479 -14.73 11.42 -11.37
C PHE A 479 -15.93 12.39 -11.35
N ARG A 480 -15.91 13.35 -12.27
CA ARG A 480 -17.05 14.23 -12.55
C ARG A 480 -18.17 13.44 -13.20
N GLN A 481 -19.39 13.92 -13.02
CA GLN A 481 -20.56 13.35 -13.70
C GLN A 481 -20.48 13.59 -15.20
N VAL A 482 -21.01 12.64 -15.98
CA VAL A 482 -21.13 12.77 -17.43
C VAL A 482 -22.02 13.98 -17.77
N PRO A 483 -21.52 14.97 -18.52
CA PRO A 483 -22.33 16.11 -18.96
C PRO A 483 -23.53 15.63 -19.79
N GLY A 484 -24.73 16.14 -19.50
CA GLY A 484 -25.93 15.77 -20.26
C GLY A 484 -26.36 14.31 -20.12
N ASN A 485 -26.04 13.64 -19.00
CA ASN A 485 -26.37 12.23 -18.77
C ASN A 485 -27.88 11.95 -18.98
N LEU A 486 -28.20 11.23 -20.07
CA LEU A 486 -29.56 10.85 -20.47
C LEU A 486 -30.26 9.94 -19.46
N TYR A 487 -29.49 9.29 -18.58
CA TYR A 487 -30.01 8.34 -17.61
C TYR A 487 -30.18 8.93 -16.22
N ARG A 488 -30.05 10.25 -16.04
CA ARG A 488 -30.12 10.93 -14.73
C ARG A 488 -31.36 10.55 -13.91
N GLU A 489 -32.52 10.47 -14.54
CA GLU A 489 -33.79 10.11 -13.88
C GLU A 489 -33.86 8.62 -13.48
N ARG A 490 -32.94 7.78 -13.99
CA ARG A 490 -32.89 6.34 -13.72
C ARG A 490 -31.97 5.97 -12.55
N PHE A 491 -31.17 6.91 -12.05
CA PHE A 491 -30.32 6.74 -10.85
C PHE A 491 -31.09 7.00 -9.53
N GLY A 492 -32.38 7.34 -9.58
CA GLY A 492 -33.14 7.82 -8.43
C GLY A 492 -32.70 9.23 -8.00
N PHE A 493 -32.83 9.57 -6.71
CA PHE A 493 -32.46 10.88 -6.15
C PHE A 493 -30.97 10.99 -5.75
N ASN A 494 -30.18 9.92 -5.86
CA ASN A 494 -28.80 9.89 -5.39
C ASN A 494 -27.82 10.27 -6.52
N LEU A 495 -27.52 11.56 -6.63
CA LEU A 495 -26.62 12.11 -7.66
C LEU A 495 -25.17 11.66 -7.49
N ASP A 496 -24.72 11.33 -6.28
CA ASP A 496 -23.35 10.85 -6.03
C ASP A 496 -23.17 9.41 -6.53
N ALA A 497 -24.23 8.60 -6.52
CA ALA A 497 -24.22 7.25 -7.08
C ALA A 497 -24.04 7.20 -8.61
N ALA A 498 -24.20 8.34 -9.30
CA ALA A 498 -24.01 8.43 -10.75
C ALA A 498 -22.55 8.74 -11.15
N ALA A 499 -21.67 9.09 -10.22
CA ALA A 499 -20.28 9.42 -10.51
C ALA A 499 -19.39 8.18 -10.41
N ASN A 500 -18.48 8.00 -11.36
CA ASN A 500 -17.52 6.89 -11.30
C ASN A 500 -16.47 7.17 -10.22
N GLU A 501 -15.97 6.10 -9.60
CA GLU A 501 -14.94 6.16 -8.57
C GLU A 501 -13.90 5.08 -8.84
N LEU A 502 -12.63 5.46 -8.94
CA LEU A 502 -11.51 4.51 -8.95
C LEU A 502 -10.94 4.43 -7.55
N VAL A 503 -10.85 3.22 -7.01
CA VAL A 503 -10.34 2.98 -5.66
C VAL A 503 -9.16 2.03 -5.70
N LEU A 504 -8.09 2.46 -5.04
CA LEU A 504 -6.85 1.72 -4.86
C LEU A 504 -6.74 1.42 -3.37
N ARG A 505 -6.99 0.18 -2.98
CA ARG A 505 -6.90 -0.27 -1.59
C ARG A 505 -5.55 -0.92 -1.36
N VAL A 506 -4.65 -0.18 -0.75
CA VAL A 506 -3.29 -0.62 -0.44
C VAL A 506 -3.28 -1.61 0.71
N GLN A 507 -4.13 -1.42 1.72
CA GLN A 507 -4.26 -2.34 2.85
C GLN A 507 -5.61 -2.14 3.56
N PRO A 508 -6.21 -3.17 4.17
CA PRO A 508 -5.99 -4.62 4.01
C PRO A 508 -6.58 -5.14 2.70
N ASP A 509 -6.15 -6.33 2.25
CA ASP A 509 -6.58 -6.95 1.00
C ASP A 509 -6.36 -6.04 -0.22
N GLU A 510 -5.16 -6.12 -0.79
CA GLU A 510 -4.72 -5.33 -1.94
C GLU A 510 -5.69 -5.47 -3.12
N ALA A 511 -6.31 -4.34 -3.50
CA ALA A 511 -7.33 -4.31 -4.53
C ALA A 511 -7.31 -3.04 -5.37
N ILE A 512 -7.68 -3.18 -6.64
CA ILE A 512 -8.00 -2.07 -7.54
C ILE A 512 -9.40 -2.29 -8.06
N TYR A 513 -10.30 -1.34 -7.82
CA TYR A 513 -11.65 -1.45 -8.35
C TYR A 513 -12.19 -0.13 -8.89
N LEU A 514 -12.95 -0.22 -9.96
CA LEU A 514 -13.60 0.89 -10.64
C LEU A 514 -15.12 0.75 -10.49
N LYS A 515 -15.74 1.70 -9.81
CA LYS A 515 -17.20 1.83 -9.72
C LYS A 515 -17.74 2.45 -11.00
N ILE A 516 -18.55 1.68 -11.71
CA ILE A 516 -19.20 2.07 -12.96
C ILE A 516 -20.72 1.98 -12.83
N ASN A 517 -21.41 2.78 -13.63
CA ASN A 517 -22.86 2.67 -13.75
C ASN A 517 -23.20 1.54 -14.71
N ASN A 518 -23.98 0.56 -14.25
CA ASN A 518 -24.37 -0.59 -15.04
C ASN A 518 -25.91 -0.75 -15.05
N LYS A 519 -26.45 -1.33 -16.12
CA LYS A 519 -27.86 -1.71 -16.18
C LYS A 519 -28.07 -2.93 -15.28
N LEU A 520 -29.06 -2.85 -14.39
CA LEU A 520 -29.49 -4.02 -13.62
C LEU A 520 -29.93 -5.15 -14.56
N PRO A 521 -29.40 -6.37 -14.40
CA PRO A 521 -29.87 -7.52 -15.15
C PRO A 521 -31.38 -7.71 -14.98
N GLY A 522 -32.12 -7.65 -16.08
CA GLY A 522 -33.58 -7.74 -16.06
C GLY A 522 -34.25 -7.01 -17.22
N LEU A 523 -35.59 -6.97 -17.15
CA LEU A 523 -36.46 -6.39 -18.18
C LEU A 523 -36.58 -4.85 -18.08
N GLY A 524 -36.17 -4.25 -16.95
CA GLY A 524 -36.19 -2.80 -16.73
C GLY A 524 -34.92 -2.09 -17.19
N LEU A 525 -34.98 -0.77 -17.32
CA LEU A 525 -33.84 0.12 -17.57
C LEU A 525 -33.47 0.89 -16.28
N GLN A 526 -33.35 0.15 -15.18
CA GLN A 526 -32.83 0.68 -13.93
C GLN A 526 -31.31 0.53 -13.91
N LEU A 527 -30.63 1.53 -13.36
CA LEU A 527 -29.18 1.54 -13.24
C LEU A 527 -28.77 1.30 -11.79
N ASP A 528 -27.61 0.68 -11.63
CA ASP A 528 -26.96 0.46 -10.35
C ASP A 528 -25.45 0.73 -10.49
N SER A 529 -24.80 1.04 -9.39
CA SER A 529 -23.35 1.21 -9.33
C SER A 529 -22.71 -0.16 -9.11
N SER A 530 -22.09 -0.72 -10.15
CA SER A 530 -21.35 -1.99 -10.09
C SER A 530 -19.84 -1.76 -10.05
N GLU A 531 -19.10 -2.76 -9.58
CA GLU A 531 -17.64 -2.71 -9.46
C GLU A 531 -16.96 -3.62 -10.48
N LEU A 532 -16.00 -3.07 -11.22
CA LEU A 532 -14.99 -3.85 -11.93
C LEU A 532 -13.81 -4.03 -10.98
N ASN A 533 -13.55 -5.25 -10.51
CA ASN A 533 -12.64 -5.50 -9.40
C ASN A 533 -11.45 -6.39 -9.81
N LEU A 534 -10.25 -5.96 -9.42
CA LEU A 534 -9.00 -6.72 -9.43
C LEU A 534 -8.54 -6.91 -7.98
N LEU A 535 -8.85 -8.07 -7.41
CA LEU A 535 -8.33 -8.51 -6.11
C LEU A 535 -7.01 -9.24 -6.32
N TYR A 536 -5.92 -8.77 -5.71
CA TYR A 536 -4.58 -9.32 -5.95
C TYR A 536 -4.51 -10.80 -5.56
N ARG A 537 -5.03 -11.12 -4.38
CA ARG A 537 -5.09 -12.49 -3.84
C ARG A 537 -5.85 -13.49 -4.73
N ASP A 538 -6.81 -13.01 -5.53
CA ASP A 538 -7.62 -13.87 -6.40
C ASP A 538 -6.98 -14.04 -7.78
N LYS A 539 -6.12 -13.08 -8.19
CA LYS A 539 -5.55 -13.01 -9.54
C LYS A 539 -4.12 -13.54 -9.64
N TYR A 540 -3.30 -13.29 -8.62
CA TYR A 540 -1.88 -13.62 -8.61
C TYR A 540 -1.61 -14.76 -7.64
N GLU A 541 -0.87 -15.76 -8.11
CA GLU A 541 -0.36 -16.85 -7.27
C GLU A 541 0.96 -16.39 -6.63
N GLY A 542 1.00 -16.33 -5.31
CA GLY A 542 2.18 -15.89 -4.54
C GLY A 542 1.83 -14.89 -3.44
N GLU A 543 2.66 -14.85 -2.39
CA GLU A 543 2.55 -13.81 -1.37
C GLU A 543 3.15 -12.50 -1.87
N ILE A 544 2.52 -11.40 -1.48
CA ILE A 544 2.99 -10.05 -1.76
C ILE A 544 4.17 -9.77 -0.81
N PRO A 545 5.36 -9.36 -1.32
CA PRO A 545 6.52 -9.10 -0.47
C PRO A 545 6.22 -7.97 0.53
N ASP A 546 6.85 -8.05 1.72
CA ASP A 546 6.78 -6.92 2.66
C ASP A 546 7.59 -5.74 2.11
N SER A 547 7.19 -4.51 2.48
CA SER A 547 7.80 -3.30 1.94
C SER A 547 9.30 -3.19 2.20
N TYR A 548 9.79 -3.73 3.32
CA TYR A 548 11.23 -3.76 3.61
C TYR A 548 12.00 -4.73 2.70
N GLU A 549 11.38 -5.81 2.24
CA GLU A 549 12.00 -6.75 1.30
C GLU A 549 12.28 -6.05 -0.03
N ARG A 550 11.28 -5.33 -0.55
CA ARG A 550 11.39 -4.54 -1.78
C ARG A 550 12.46 -3.46 -1.65
N LEU A 551 12.37 -2.62 -0.62
CA LEU A 551 13.28 -1.49 -0.43
C LEU A 551 14.73 -1.95 -0.21
N ILE A 552 14.98 -3.00 0.57
CA ILE A 552 16.36 -3.49 0.76
C ILE A 552 16.93 -4.02 -0.56
N LEU A 553 16.12 -4.71 -1.37
CA LEU A 553 16.54 -5.17 -2.68
C LEU A 553 16.89 -4.02 -3.62
N ASP A 554 16.08 -2.96 -3.62
CA ASP A 554 16.33 -1.77 -4.44
C ASP A 554 17.62 -1.06 -4.02
N VAL A 555 17.93 -1.00 -2.72
CA VAL A 555 19.22 -0.49 -2.21
C VAL A 555 20.38 -1.35 -2.72
N ILE A 556 20.24 -2.67 -2.82
CA ILE A 556 21.29 -3.55 -3.33
C ILE A 556 21.49 -3.35 -4.84
N ASN A 557 20.39 -3.15 -5.58
CA ASN A 557 20.43 -2.86 -7.01
C ASN A 557 20.90 -1.43 -7.33
N GLY A 558 20.78 -0.51 -6.37
CA GLY A 558 21.10 0.91 -6.54
C GLY A 558 19.96 1.70 -7.16
N ASP A 559 18.75 1.17 -7.10
CA ASP A 559 17.55 1.87 -7.55
C ASP A 559 17.02 2.77 -6.44
N ASN A 560 16.85 4.04 -6.75
CA ASN A 560 16.53 5.09 -5.80
C ASN A 560 15.14 5.71 -6.04
N HIS A 561 14.31 5.18 -6.96
CA HIS A 561 13.03 5.80 -7.30
C HIS A 561 12.00 5.81 -6.15
N LEU A 562 12.07 4.83 -5.23
CA LEU A 562 11.19 4.73 -4.05
C LEU A 562 11.76 5.40 -2.78
N PHE A 563 12.91 6.08 -2.88
CA PHE A 563 13.58 6.68 -1.73
C PHE A 563 13.48 8.20 -1.75
N LEU A 564 13.39 8.80 -0.56
CA LEU A 564 13.27 10.25 -0.47
C LEU A 564 14.62 10.92 -0.75
N ARG A 565 14.60 11.88 -1.67
CA ARG A 565 15.75 12.75 -1.94
C ARG A 565 15.77 13.92 -0.96
N GLY A 566 16.95 14.49 -0.70
CA GLY A 566 17.12 15.57 0.26
C GLY A 566 16.32 16.84 -0.08
N ASP A 567 16.13 17.13 -1.37
CA ASP A 567 15.29 18.23 -1.84
C ASP A 567 13.79 17.93 -1.73
N GLU A 568 13.34 16.69 -2.04
CA GLU A 568 11.95 16.27 -1.77
C GLU A 568 11.58 16.47 -0.30
N LEU A 569 12.50 16.09 0.60
CA LEU A 569 12.31 16.24 2.03
C LEU A 569 12.24 17.72 2.43
N ALA A 570 13.07 18.58 1.86
CA ALA A 570 13.05 20.01 2.12
C ALA A 570 11.71 20.65 1.70
N GLU A 571 11.22 20.37 0.49
CA GLU A 571 9.93 20.90 0.00
C GLU A 571 8.76 20.42 0.86
N THR A 572 8.80 19.14 1.27
CA THR A 572 7.79 18.55 2.16
C THR A 572 7.70 19.30 3.50
N TRP A 573 8.84 19.65 4.09
CA TRP A 573 8.88 20.44 5.32
C TRP A 573 8.47 21.90 5.11
N GLU A 574 8.86 22.53 4.00
CA GLU A 574 8.44 23.90 3.66
C GLU A 574 6.92 24.07 3.54
N ILE A 575 6.21 22.99 3.16
CA ILE A 575 4.75 22.95 3.11
C ILE A 575 4.15 22.90 4.52
N LEU A 576 4.65 22.03 5.40
CA LEU A 576 4.01 21.72 6.68
C LEU A 576 4.54 22.49 7.89
N THR A 577 5.79 22.95 7.87
CA THR A 577 6.41 23.66 9.00
C THR A 577 5.59 24.88 9.45
N PRO A 578 5.08 25.75 8.56
CA PRO A 578 4.28 26.90 9.00
C PRO A 578 2.99 26.49 9.75
N LEU A 579 2.35 25.40 9.30
CA LEU A 579 1.18 24.85 9.97
C LEU A 579 1.57 24.30 11.35
N LEU A 580 2.67 23.56 11.45
CA LEU A 580 3.15 22.99 12.71
C LEU A 580 3.51 24.07 13.73
N GLU A 581 4.24 25.11 13.31
CA GLU A 581 4.62 26.24 14.16
C GLU A 581 3.38 26.94 14.72
N GLU A 582 2.39 27.23 13.88
CA GLU A 582 1.16 27.88 14.32
C GLU A 582 0.31 26.96 15.24
N ILE A 583 0.36 25.63 15.07
CA ILE A 583 -0.34 24.67 15.96
C ILE A 583 0.28 24.75 17.36
N GLU A 584 1.61 24.77 17.42
CA GLU A 584 2.40 24.80 18.65
C GLU A 584 2.31 26.15 19.36
N ASP A 585 2.36 27.25 18.62
CA ASP A 585 2.26 28.62 19.14
C ASP A 585 0.86 28.93 19.68
N GLN A 586 -0.19 28.60 18.93
CA GLN A 586 -1.57 28.85 19.34
C GLN A 586 -2.08 27.82 20.37
N LYS A 587 -1.33 26.72 20.59
CA LYS A 587 -1.73 25.60 21.47
C LYS A 587 -3.15 25.13 21.14
N VAL A 588 -3.39 24.87 19.85
CA VAL A 588 -4.71 24.50 19.34
C VAL A 588 -5.16 23.19 19.99
N ALA A 589 -6.31 23.21 20.65
CA ALA A 589 -6.87 22.02 21.28
C ALA A 589 -7.49 21.09 20.21
N PRO A 590 -7.06 19.82 20.11
CA PRO A 590 -7.62 18.89 19.13
C PRO A 590 -9.05 18.47 19.48
N GLU A 591 -9.88 18.21 18.46
CA GLU A 591 -11.24 17.69 18.66
C GLU A 591 -11.22 16.25 19.21
N LEU A 592 -11.93 16.01 20.30
CA LEU A 592 -11.97 14.69 20.91
C LEU A 592 -12.89 13.73 20.12
N TYR A 593 -12.35 12.56 19.73
CA TYR A 593 -13.12 11.49 19.10
C TYR A 593 -12.99 10.18 19.87
N THR A 594 -13.99 9.31 19.80
CA THR A 594 -13.95 8.02 20.50
C THR A 594 -13.00 7.05 19.82
N TYR A 595 -12.15 6.35 20.60
CA TYR A 595 -11.34 5.25 20.09
C TYR A 595 -12.23 4.18 19.42
N GLY A 596 -11.88 3.76 18.22
CA GLY A 596 -12.69 2.87 17.36
C GLY A 596 -13.79 3.59 16.58
N GLY A 597 -13.86 4.92 16.69
CA GLY A 597 -14.77 5.77 15.93
C GLY A 597 -14.23 6.11 14.54
N ARG A 598 -14.97 6.95 13.81
CA ARG A 598 -14.60 7.37 12.44
C ARG A 598 -13.74 8.65 12.39
N GLY A 599 -13.34 9.18 13.55
CA GLY A 599 -12.66 10.46 13.70
C GLY A 599 -13.58 11.59 14.19
N PRO A 600 -13.05 12.82 14.31
CA PRO A 600 -13.79 14.00 14.77
C PRO A 600 -14.88 14.43 13.79
N ILE A 601 -15.91 15.11 14.31
CA ILE A 601 -17.05 15.57 13.50
C ILE A 601 -16.59 16.69 12.55
N GLY A 602 -15.62 17.53 12.98
CA GLY A 602 -15.03 18.58 12.15
C GLY A 602 -14.55 18.08 10.78
N ALA A 603 -14.02 16.85 10.70
CA ALA A 603 -13.56 16.27 9.43
C ALA A 603 -14.69 16.17 8.40
N TYR A 604 -15.90 15.79 8.83
CA TYR A 604 -17.07 15.71 7.95
C TYR A 604 -17.56 17.08 7.50
N TYR A 605 -17.51 18.08 8.38
CA TYR A 605 -17.82 19.46 8.01
C TYR A 605 -16.83 19.99 6.99
N LEU A 606 -15.53 19.70 7.15
CA LEU A 606 -14.48 20.05 6.19
C LEU A 606 -14.77 19.46 4.81
N GLY A 607 -15.11 18.17 4.73
CA GLY A 607 -15.52 17.57 3.46
C GLY A 607 -16.77 18.24 2.86
N ALA A 608 -17.79 18.48 3.68
CA ALA A 608 -19.06 19.06 3.24
C ALA A 608 -18.91 20.50 2.71
N GLN A 609 -18.01 21.31 3.29
CA GLN A 609 -17.69 22.66 2.79
C GLN A 609 -17.19 22.64 1.34
N HIS A 610 -16.53 21.56 0.92
CA HIS A 610 -16.03 21.37 -0.44
C HIS A 610 -16.98 20.53 -1.31
N GLY A 611 -18.19 20.24 -0.85
CA GLY A 611 -19.16 19.43 -1.58
C GLY A 611 -18.71 17.98 -1.80
N VAL A 612 -17.94 17.45 -0.84
CA VAL A 612 -17.38 16.10 -0.82
C VAL A 612 -17.89 15.35 0.40
N LYS A 613 -18.26 14.08 0.19
CA LYS A 613 -18.57 13.15 1.27
C LYS A 613 -17.39 12.20 1.44
N TRP A 614 -16.89 12.07 2.68
CA TRP A 614 -15.89 11.05 2.99
C TRP A 614 -16.48 9.66 2.79
N SER A 615 -15.72 8.80 2.10
CA SER A 615 -16.09 7.40 1.93
C SER A 615 -15.64 6.59 3.15
N ASP A 616 -16.41 6.66 4.25
CA ASP A 616 -16.10 5.95 5.50
C ASP A 616 -16.78 4.57 5.64
N ASP A 617 -17.27 4.01 4.54
CA ASP A 617 -17.96 2.71 4.52
C ASP A 617 -17.10 1.64 3.83
#